data_AF-A0A835T152-F1
#
_entry.id   AF-A0A835T152-F1
#
_cell.length_a   1.000
_cell.length_b   1.000
_cell.length_c   1.000
_cell.angle_alpha   90.00
_cell.angle_beta   90.00
_cell.angle_gamma   90.00
#
_symmetry.space_group_name_H-M   'P 1'
#
loop_
_entity.id
_entity.type
_entity.pdbx_description
1 polymer ?
#
loop_
_entity_poly.entity_id
_entity_poly.type
_entity_poly.pdbx_seq_one_letter_code
_entity_poly.pdbx_strand_id
1 'polypeptide(L)'
;MSAMLVNTSNDNSTSFVPFVANVKTKSTMFKFNTVEDSLRLKLDASGSALIADVDAIRMDNAKAFCIIIFTMMWLLTLVCTAHAFYILFLARARPVGLEPAGFAATLLFALPAVREVQPGVPPMGATIDVVGFFFNMTLLSIVCVLLVGAALNDALQKHEFEALLYDTSAAESDADAAAAAFRSSGPHQV
;
A
#
# COMPACT_ATOMS: atom_id res chain seq x y z
N MET A 1 27.54 16.25 -29.37
CA MET A 1 28.47 15.59 -30.33
C MET A 1 28.62 16.55 -31.52
N SER A 2 29.82 16.76 -32.05
CA SER A 2 30.06 17.72 -33.16
C SER A 2 29.99 17.00 -34.50
N ALA A 3 29.09 17.40 -35.39
CA ALA A 3 29.10 16.98 -36.78
C ALA A 3 29.75 18.08 -37.64
N MET A 4 30.80 17.73 -38.39
CA MET A 4 31.48 18.61 -39.34
C MET A 4 31.11 18.13 -40.74
N LEU A 5 30.39 18.95 -41.51
CA LEU A 5 30.08 18.69 -42.92
C LEU A 5 31.04 19.52 -43.77
N VAL A 6 31.89 18.86 -44.55
CA VAL A 6 32.81 19.49 -45.51
C VAL A 6 32.07 19.68 -46.83
N ASN A 7 31.88 20.94 -47.22
CA ASN A 7 31.24 21.32 -48.48
C ASN A 7 32.27 21.26 -49.63
N THR A 8 31.98 20.50 -50.69
CA THR A 8 32.80 20.42 -51.92
C THR A 8 32.01 20.97 -53.11
N SER A 9 31.68 22.27 -53.09
CA SER A 9 31.12 22.96 -54.26
C SER A 9 31.86 24.28 -54.50
N ASN A 10 32.45 24.40 -55.70
CA ASN A 10 33.36 25.46 -56.10
C ASN A 10 32.68 26.70 -56.72
N ASP A 11 31.43 26.99 -56.36
CA ASP A 11 30.72 28.15 -56.90
C ASP A 11 30.19 29.05 -55.78
N ASN A 12 30.26 30.35 -56.05
CA ASN A 12 30.01 31.56 -55.24
C ASN A 12 28.63 31.67 -54.55
N SER A 13 27.98 30.56 -54.20
CA SER A 13 26.77 30.52 -53.40
C SER A 13 27.11 30.79 -51.94
N THR A 14 26.35 31.69 -51.31
CA THR A 14 26.52 32.09 -49.91
C THR A 14 26.76 30.87 -49.02
N SER A 15 27.97 30.75 -48.48
CA SER A 15 28.37 29.58 -47.70
C SER A 15 27.47 29.48 -46.47
N PHE A 16 26.64 28.45 -46.43
CA PHE A 16 25.78 28.17 -45.28
C PHE A 16 26.66 27.95 -44.06
N VAL A 17 26.54 28.82 -43.06
CA VAL A 17 27.24 28.67 -41.78
C VAL A 17 26.51 27.58 -40.98
N PRO A 18 27.13 26.42 -40.71
CA PRO A 18 26.49 25.39 -39.91
C PRO A 18 26.34 25.92 -38.48
N PHE A 19 25.11 26.01 -37.98
CA PHE A 19 24.87 26.24 -36.57
C PHE A 19 24.98 24.91 -35.84
N VAL A 20 25.93 24.81 -34.90
CA VAL A 20 26.10 23.62 -34.05
C VAL A 20 25.37 23.86 -32.73
N ALA A 21 24.15 23.35 -32.62
CA ALA A 21 23.41 23.37 -31.36
C ALA A 21 23.82 22.16 -30.50
N ASN A 22 24.58 22.39 -29.44
CA ASN A 22 24.99 21.33 -28.51
C ASN A 22 24.05 21.34 -27.30
N VAL A 23 23.03 20.49 -27.34
CA VAL A 23 22.07 20.34 -26.24
C VAL A 23 22.57 19.25 -25.29
N LYS A 24 23.01 19.64 -24.09
CA LYS A 24 23.32 18.71 -23.00
C LYS A 24 22.19 18.74 -21.99
N THR A 25 21.37 17.70 -21.96
CA THR A 25 20.33 17.53 -20.95
C THR A 25 20.79 16.55 -19.88
N LYS A 26 20.86 17.02 -18.63
CA LYS A 26 21.04 16.16 -17.45
C LYS A 26 19.72 16.18 -16.69
N SER A 27 18.87 15.18 -16.90
CA SER A 27 17.63 15.03 -16.15
C SER A 27 17.73 13.79 -15.27
N THR A 28 17.26 13.86 -14.03
CA THR A 28 17.28 12.72 -13.09
C THR A 28 16.20 11.68 -13.42
N MET A 29 15.21 12.06 -14.25
CA MET A 29 13.97 11.30 -14.48
C MET A 29 13.91 10.63 -15.86
N PHE A 30 14.59 11.16 -16.88
CA PHE A 30 14.55 10.66 -18.26
C PHE A 30 15.94 10.39 -18.82
N LYS A 31 16.14 9.18 -19.37
CA LYS A 31 17.27 8.85 -20.25
C LYS A 31 16.81 9.15 -21.67
N PHE A 32 17.24 10.26 -22.23
CA PHE A 32 17.02 10.55 -23.64
C PHE A 32 18.01 9.72 -24.45
N ASN A 33 17.50 8.75 -25.22
CA ASN A 33 18.33 8.00 -26.15
C ASN A 33 18.15 8.65 -27.52
N THR A 34 19.19 9.28 -28.02
CA THR A 34 19.19 9.80 -29.38
C THR A 34 19.32 8.61 -30.31
N VAL A 35 18.27 8.28 -31.05
CA VAL A 35 18.35 7.34 -32.19
C VAL A 35 19.44 7.90 -33.11
N GLU A 36 20.48 7.11 -33.38
CA GLU A 36 21.74 7.54 -34.01
C GLU A 36 21.58 8.17 -35.42
N ASP A 37 20.37 8.30 -35.95
CA ASP A 37 20.09 8.72 -37.33
C ASP A 37 18.94 9.76 -37.48
N SER A 38 18.47 10.41 -36.41
CA SER A 38 17.19 11.15 -36.44
C SER A 38 17.22 12.67 -36.61
N LEU A 39 18.39 13.31 -36.76
CA LEU A 39 18.45 14.75 -37.05
C LEU A 39 18.40 15.00 -38.56
N ARG A 40 17.18 14.93 -39.13
CA ARG A 40 16.94 15.17 -40.55
C ARG A 40 16.45 16.59 -40.79
N LEU A 41 17.28 17.41 -41.41
CA LEU A 41 16.92 18.73 -41.92
C LEU A 41 16.03 18.54 -43.15
N LYS A 42 14.73 18.75 -43.00
CA LYS A 42 13.78 18.73 -44.13
C LYS A 42 13.65 20.16 -44.64
N LEU A 43 14.37 20.50 -45.72
CA LEU A 43 14.15 21.75 -46.44
C LEU A 43 12.92 21.58 -47.33
N ASP A 44 11.81 22.21 -46.96
CA ASP A 44 10.67 22.40 -47.86
C ASP A 44 10.74 23.80 -48.47
N ALA A 45 10.21 23.96 -49.69
CA ALA A 45 10.40 25.14 -50.54
C ALA A 45 9.85 26.47 -49.94
N SER A 46 9.21 26.42 -48.76
CA SER A 46 8.61 27.56 -48.07
C SER A 46 9.30 27.94 -46.74
N GLY A 47 10.38 27.26 -46.33
CA GLY A 47 11.13 27.60 -45.11
C GLY A 47 11.88 26.40 -44.53
N SER A 48 13.08 26.65 -43.99
CA SER A 48 13.91 25.61 -43.36
C SER A 48 13.39 25.30 -41.95
N ALA A 49 12.92 24.07 -41.71
CA ALA A 49 12.51 23.60 -40.38
C ALA A 49 13.50 22.55 -39.85
N LEU A 50 13.94 22.73 -38.60
CA LEU A 50 14.75 21.75 -37.88
C LEU A 50 13.81 20.83 -37.09
N ILE A 51 13.78 19.55 -37.45
CA ILE A 51 13.00 18.53 -36.75
C ILE A 51 13.98 17.58 -36.07
N ALA A 52 13.91 17.49 -34.74
CA ALA A 52 14.69 16.57 -33.93
C ALA A 52 13.74 15.55 -33.29
N ASP A 53 13.92 14.27 -33.64
CA ASP A 53 13.18 13.18 -33.00
C ASP A 53 13.95 12.70 -31.78
N VAL A 54 13.33 12.78 -30.61
CA VAL A 54 13.96 12.47 -29.31
C VAL A 54 13.17 11.34 -28.66
N ASP A 55 13.80 10.17 -28.52
CA ASP A 55 13.22 9.06 -27.78
C ASP A 55 13.58 9.19 -26.30
N ALA A 56 12.56 9.20 -25.43
CA ALA A 56 12.70 9.39 -23.99
C ALA A 56 12.43 8.07 -23.27
N ILE A 57 13.50 7.38 -22.88
CA ILE A 57 13.42 6.11 -22.15
C ILE A 57 13.42 6.39 -20.63
N ARG A 58 12.53 5.72 -19.88
CA ARG A 58 12.44 5.86 -18.42
C ARG A 58 13.67 5.26 -17.71
N MET A 59 14.15 5.94 -16.67
CA MET A 59 15.36 5.54 -15.92
C MET A 59 15.14 4.42 -14.89
N ASP A 60 16.20 3.63 -14.68
CA ASP A 60 16.30 2.53 -13.69
C ASP A 60 15.99 2.96 -12.24
N ASN A 61 16.04 4.26 -11.93
CA ASN A 61 15.66 4.83 -10.63
C ASN A 61 14.19 4.56 -10.28
N ALA A 62 13.30 4.52 -11.28
CA ALA A 62 11.89 4.16 -11.07
C ALA A 62 11.76 2.70 -10.61
N LYS A 63 12.60 1.79 -11.12
CA LYS A 63 12.61 0.38 -10.70
C LYS A 63 13.06 0.24 -9.25
N ALA A 64 14.08 0.99 -8.83
CA ALA A 64 14.54 0.99 -7.44
C ALA A 64 13.45 1.46 -6.48
N PHE A 65 12.73 2.53 -6.83
CA PHE A 65 11.60 3.03 -6.05
C PHE A 65 10.45 1.99 -5.94
N CYS A 66 10.11 1.32 -7.03
CA CYS A 66 9.10 0.25 -7.02
C CYS A 66 9.51 -0.93 -6.13
N ILE A 67 10.79 -1.33 -6.13
CA ILE A 67 11.30 -2.40 -5.26
C ILE A 67 11.18 -2.00 -3.79
N ILE A 68 11.46 -0.74 -3.44
CA ILE A 68 11.32 -0.25 -2.06
C ILE A 68 9.86 -0.29 -1.60
N ILE A 69 8.91 0.16 -2.45
CA ILE A 69 7.49 0.08 -2.09
C ILE A 69 7.05 -1.38 -1.95
N PHE A 70 7.52 -2.26 -2.82
CA PHE A 70 7.22 -3.69 -2.75
C PHE A 70 7.71 -4.32 -1.45
N THR A 71 8.96 -4.04 -1.05
CA THR A 71 9.50 -4.57 0.21
C THR A 71 8.79 -4.00 1.43
N MET A 72 8.42 -2.71 1.41
CA MET A 72 7.60 -2.10 2.46
C MET A 72 6.23 -2.77 2.58
N MET A 73 5.58 -3.06 1.45
CA MET A 73 4.29 -3.75 1.42
C MET A 73 4.34 -5.15 2.03
N TRP A 74 5.41 -5.90 1.74
CA TRP A 74 5.69 -7.18 2.38
C TRP A 74 5.97 -7.03 3.87
N LEU A 75 6.79 -6.06 4.27
CA LEU A 75 7.12 -5.81 5.68
C LEU A 75 5.85 -5.52 6.50
N LEU A 76 4.98 -4.65 6.00
CA LEU A 76 3.69 -4.33 6.62
C LEU A 76 2.81 -5.59 6.79
N THR A 77 2.71 -6.41 5.75
CA THR A 77 1.94 -7.67 5.77
C THR A 77 2.51 -8.65 6.79
N LEU A 78 3.84 -8.80 6.85
CA LEU A 78 4.50 -9.69 7.80
C LEU A 78 4.35 -9.21 9.25
N VAL A 79 4.45 -7.91 9.50
CA VAL A 79 4.23 -7.33 10.84
C VAL A 79 2.80 -7.57 11.31
N CYS A 80 1.80 -7.33 10.44
CA CYS A 80 0.40 -7.65 10.77
C CYS A 80 0.20 -9.14 11.06
N THR A 81 0.81 -10.02 10.26
CA THR A 81 0.71 -11.47 10.45
C THR A 81 1.38 -11.91 11.75
N ALA A 82 2.55 -11.39 12.07
CA ALA A 82 3.25 -11.66 13.33
C ALA A 82 2.46 -11.13 14.54
N HIS A 83 1.84 -9.95 14.41
CA HIS A 83 0.99 -9.39 15.45
C HIS A 83 -0.26 -10.25 15.69
N ALA A 84 -0.89 -10.74 14.63
CA ALA A 84 -2.02 -11.65 14.73
C ALA A 84 -1.62 -13.00 15.36
N PHE A 85 -0.48 -13.55 14.94
CA PHE A 85 0.07 -14.76 15.54
C PHE A 85 0.34 -14.58 17.05
N TYR A 86 0.92 -13.46 17.46
CA TYR A 86 1.16 -13.15 18.86
C TYR A 86 -0.13 -13.10 19.68
N ILE A 87 -1.17 -12.44 19.17
CA ILE A 87 -2.48 -12.37 19.85
C ILE A 87 -3.09 -13.77 20.00
N LEU A 88 -3.16 -14.53 18.89
CA LEU A 88 -3.90 -15.79 18.84
C LEU A 88 -3.22 -16.91 19.64
N PHE A 89 -1.89 -16.98 19.59
CA PHE A 89 -1.14 -18.09 20.18
C PHE A 89 -0.51 -17.76 21.53
N LEU A 90 0.00 -16.54 21.72
CA LEU A 90 0.78 -16.19 22.91
C LEU A 90 -0.03 -15.42 23.95
N ALA A 91 -1.00 -14.61 23.51
CA ALA A 91 -1.78 -13.73 24.38
C ALA A 91 -3.21 -14.24 24.64
N ARG A 92 -3.46 -15.56 24.58
CA ARG A 92 -4.77 -16.23 24.73
C ARG A 92 -5.55 -15.90 26.01
N ALA A 93 -4.95 -15.17 26.96
CA ALA A 93 -5.58 -14.72 28.21
C ALA A 93 -5.86 -13.22 28.27
N ARG A 94 -5.55 -12.44 27.22
CA ARG A 94 -5.84 -11.00 27.16
C ARG A 94 -7.03 -10.73 26.26
N PRO A 95 -7.94 -9.84 26.67
CA PRO A 95 -9.08 -9.46 25.84
C PRO A 95 -8.57 -8.85 24.53
N VAL A 96 -8.96 -9.46 23.41
CA VAL A 96 -8.66 -8.98 22.08
C VAL A 96 -9.64 -7.86 21.76
N GLY A 97 -9.14 -6.62 21.71
CA GLY A 97 -9.90 -5.47 21.22
C GLY A 97 -10.14 -5.55 19.70
N LEU A 98 -11.08 -4.76 19.19
CA LEU A 98 -11.31 -4.64 17.74
C LEU A 98 -10.24 -3.80 17.02
N GLU A 99 -9.41 -3.07 17.77
CA GLU A 99 -8.33 -2.21 17.25
C GLU A 99 -7.40 -2.91 16.23
N PRO A 100 -6.86 -4.12 16.52
CA PRO A 100 -5.93 -4.78 15.59
C PRO A 100 -6.63 -5.26 14.31
N ALA A 101 -7.91 -5.65 14.41
CA ALA A 101 -8.73 -6.01 13.27
C ALA A 101 -9.03 -4.79 12.39
N GLY A 102 -9.34 -3.65 13.01
CA GLY A 102 -9.54 -2.37 12.31
C GLY A 102 -8.30 -1.96 11.52
N PHE A 103 -7.11 -2.07 12.13
CA PHE A 103 -5.84 -1.79 11.45
C PHE A 103 -5.61 -2.70 10.22
N ALA A 104 -5.82 -4.01 10.36
CA ALA A 104 -5.70 -4.96 9.25
C ALA A 104 -6.71 -4.66 8.13
N ALA A 105 -7.95 -4.30 8.48
CA ALA A 105 -8.98 -3.92 7.52
C ALA A 105 -8.64 -2.63 6.78
N THR A 106 -8.17 -1.59 7.47
CA THR A 106 -7.72 -0.34 6.83
C THR A 106 -6.59 -0.60 5.86
N LEU A 107 -5.63 -1.44 6.25
CA LEU A 107 -4.50 -1.78 5.41
C LEU A 107 -4.95 -2.51 4.13
N LEU A 108 -5.95 -3.39 4.21
CA LEU A 108 -6.52 -4.10 3.06
C LEU A 108 -7.07 -3.13 2.00
N PHE A 109 -7.67 -2.02 2.43
CA PHE A 109 -8.16 -0.98 1.52
C PHE A 109 -7.09 0.04 1.11
N ALA A 110 -6.03 0.21 1.90
CA ALA A 110 -4.95 1.15 1.62
C ALA A 110 -3.93 0.60 0.61
N LEU A 111 -3.66 -0.71 0.61
CA LEU A 111 -2.66 -1.33 -0.27
C LEU A 111 -2.91 -1.09 -1.78
N PRO A 112 -4.15 -1.14 -2.30
CA PRO A 112 -4.42 -0.76 -3.70
C PRO A 112 -3.99 0.67 -4.02
N ALA A 113 -4.28 1.64 -3.13
CA ALA A 113 -3.92 3.04 -3.36
C ALA A 113 -2.40 3.27 -3.39
N VAL A 114 -1.64 2.54 -2.58
CA VAL A 114 -0.16 2.60 -2.58
C VAL A 114 0.43 2.09 -3.88
N ARG A 115 -0.20 1.07 -4.49
CA ARG A 115 0.23 0.51 -5.77
C ARG A 115 0.02 1.51 -6.92
N GLU A 116 -1.08 2.25 -6.92
CA GLU A 116 -1.38 3.25 -7.96
C GLU A 116 -0.40 4.43 -7.99
N VAL A 117 0.35 4.66 -6.91
CA VAL A 117 1.34 5.74 -6.81
C VAL A 117 2.70 5.36 -7.43
N GLN A 118 2.90 4.10 -7.85
CA GLN A 118 4.17 3.67 -8.42
C GLN A 118 4.44 4.34 -9.80
N PRO A 119 5.62 4.96 -10.02
CA PRO A 119 5.93 5.66 -11.25
C PRO A 119 6.16 4.69 -12.40
N GLY A 120 5.29 4.75 -13.41
CA GLY A 120 5.42 3.92 -14.60
C GLY A 120 4.96 2.49 -14.41
N VAL A 121 3.89 2.31 -13.62
CA VAL A 121 3.15 1.04 -13.52
C VAL A 121 2.98 0.46 -14.94
N PRO A 122 3.65 -0.67 -15.26
CA PRO A 122 3.32 -1.41 -16.47
C PRO A 122 1.83 -1.77 -16.39
N PRO A 123 1.09 -1.78 -17.50
CA PRO A 123 -0.35 -2.03 -17.48
C PRO A 123 -0.71 -3.26 -16.64
N MET A 124 -1.85 -3.19 -15.93
CA MET A 124 -2.39 -4.19 -15.00
C MET A 124 -1.96 -5.63 -15.35
N GLY A 125 -1.17 -6.26 -14.47
CA GLY A 125 -0.62 -7.59 -14.69
C GLY A 125 0.91 -7.68 -14.69
N ALA A 126 1.61 -6.64 -14.23
CA ALA A 126 3.05 -6.72 -13.99
C ALA A 126 3.37 -7.88 -13.03
N THR A 127 4.47 -8.60 -13.28
CA THR A 127 4.89 -9.78 -12.50
C THR A 127 4.91 -9.53 -10.98
N ILE A 128 5.19 -8.28 -10.57
CA ILE A 128 5.25 -7.87 -9.17
C ILE A 128 3.88 -7.95 -8.46
N ASP A 129 2.81 -7.76 -9.21
CA ASP A 129 1.45 -7.76 -8.69
C ASP A 129 0.88 -9.16 -8.57
N VAL A 130 1.18 -10.02 -9.55
CA VAL A 130 0.81 -11.44 -9.56
C VAL A 130 1.52 -12.19 -8.44
N VAL A 131 2.79 -11.89 -8.21
CA VAL A 131 3.64 -12.65 -7.28
C VAL A 131 3.60 -12.12 -5.84
N GLY A 132 3.31 -10.83 -5.62
CA GLY A 132 3.32 -10.28 -4.25
C GLY A 132 2.03 -9.59 -3.82
N PHE A 133 1.38 -8.80 -4.69
CA PHE A 133 0.20 -8.05 -4.27
C PHE A 133 -0.99 -8.95 -3.90
N PHE A 134 -1.31 -9.93 -4.74
CA PHE A 134 -2.42 -10.86 -4.43
C PHE A 134 -2.16 -11.66 -3.16
N PHE A 135 -0.95 -12.17 -2.97
CA PHE A 135 -0.60 -12.91 -1.75
C PHE A 135 -0.68 -12.04 -0.50
N ASN A 136 -0.24 -10.78 -0.57
CA ASN A 136 -0.36 -9.84 0.54
C ASN A 136 -1.83 -9.53 0.88
N MET A 137 -2.68 -9.33 -0.13
CA MET A 137 -4.12 -9.11 0.06
C MET A 137 -4.82 -10.33 0.66
N THR A 138 -4.49 -11.54 0.20
CA THR A 138 -5.03 -12.79 0.74
C THR A 138 -4.59 -13.00 2.19
N LEU A 139 -3.31 -12.79 2.51
CA LEU A 139 -2.80 -12.90 3.88
C LEU A 139 -3.47 -11.90 4.82
N LEU A 140 -3.58 -10.62 4.42
CA LEU A 140 -4.26 -9.60 5.22
C LEU A 140 -5.73 -9.95 5.47
N SER A 141 -6.42 -10.48 4.46
CA SER A 141 -7.81 -10.91 4.59
C SER A 141 -7.95 -12.02 5.63
N ILE A 142 -7.09 -13.04 5.57
CA ILE A 142 -7.08 -14.13 6.55
C ILE A 142 -6.79 -13.58 7.95
N VAL A 143 -5.78 -12.72 8.09
CA VAL A 143 -5.44 -12.08 9.37
C VAL A 143 -6.61 -11.29 9.94
N CYS A 144 -7.31 -10.52 9.10
CA CYS A 144 -8.47 -9.75 9.51
C CYS A 144 -9.59 -10.66 10.03
N VAL A 145 -9.94 -11.72 9.27
CA VAL A 145 -10.97 -12.69 9.68
C VAL A 145 -10.60 -13.36 11.01
N LEU A 146 -9.35 -13.77 11.19
CA LEU A 146 -8.89 -14.40 12.43
C LEU A 146 -8.96 -13.45 13.62
N LEU A 147 -8.56 -12.19 13.45
CA LEU A 147 -8.60 -11.19 14.52
C LEU A 147 -10.03 -10.80 14.90
N VAL A 148 -10.92 -10.63 13.91
CA VAL A 148 -12.35 -10.39 14.15
C VAL A 148 -12.97 -11.59 14.85
N GLY A 149 -12.70 -12.81 14.38
CA GLY A 149 -13.21 -14.03 15.01
C GLY A 149 -12.75 -14.17 16.46
N ALA A 150 -11.49 -13.88 16.77
CA ALA A 150 -10.98 -13.86 18.14
C ALA A 150 -11.67 -12.80 19.00
N ALA A 151 -11.82 -11.57 18.48
CA ALA A 151 -12.49 -10.49 19.21
C ALA A 151 -13.98 -10.80 19.47
N LEU A 152 -14.67 -11.45 18.52
CA LEU A 152 -16.06 -11.88 18.70
C LEU A 152 -16.20 -12.98 19.75
N ASN A 153 -15.30 -13.97 19.75
CA ASN A 153 -15.31 -15.02 20.77
C ASN A 153 -15.10 -14.43 22.17
N ASP A 154 -14.18 -13.47 22.32
CA ASP A 154 -13.96 -12.76 23.57
C ASP A 154 -15.16 -11.92 23.99
N ALA A 155 -15.88 -11.31 23.05
CA ALA A 155 -17.10 -10.55 23.35
C ALA A 155 -18.25 -11.47 23.81
N LEU A 156 -18.41 -12.63 23.17
CA LEU A 156 -19.43 -13.61 23.56
C LEU A 156 -19.17 -14.14 24.98
N GLN A 157 -17.91 -14.45 25.32
CA GLN A 157 -17.56 -14.90 26.67
C GLN A 157 -17.87 -13.85 27.74
N LYS A 158 -17.71 -12.56 27.43
CA LYS A 158 -18.06 -11.47 28.36
C LYS A 158 -19.57 -11.44 28.63
N HIS A 159 -20.40 -11.58 27.59
CA HIS A 159 -21.86 -11.59 27.75
C HIS A 159 -22.35 -12.79 28.56
N GLU A 160 -21.80 -13.98 28.33
CA GLU A 160 -22.12 -15.17 29.13
C GLU A 160 -21.74 -14.97 30.61
N PHE A 161 -20.57 -14.38 30.87
CA PHE A 161 -20.11 -14.07 32.22
C PHE A 161 -20.99 -13.01 32.92
N GLU A 162 -21.38 -11.95 32.22
CA GLU A 162 -22.28 -10.91 32.74
C GLU A 162 -23.67 -11.45 33.09
N ALA A 163 -24.21 -12.37 32.28
CA ALA A 163 -25.49 -13.02 32.55
C ALA A 163 -25.44 -13.88 33.83
N LEU A 164 -24.36 -14.64 34.03
CA LEU A 164 -24.16 -15.43 35.25
C LEU A 164 -24.03 -14.55 36.51
N LEU A 165 -23.39 -13.39 36.38
CA LEU A 165 -23.26 -12.44 37.48
C LEU A 165 -24.63 -11.84 37.85
N TYR A 166 -25.46 -11.52 36.86
CA TYR A 166 -26.82 -11.04 37.07
C TYR A 166 -27.68 -12.07 37.82
N ASP A 167 -27.68 -13.33 37.37
CA ASP A 167 -28.45 -14.40 38.01
C ASP A 167 -28.00 -14.66 39.45
N THR A 168 -26.69 -14.62 39.70
CA THR A 168 -26.13 -14.80 41.06
C THR A 168 -26.58 -13.66 41.99
N SER A 169 -26.54 -12.41 41.51
CA SER A 169 -26.96 -11.25 42.30
C SER A 169 -28.47 -11.24 42.60
N ALA A 170 -29.29 -11.71 41.66
CA ALA A 170 -30.72 -11.86 41.85
C ALA A 170 -31.03 -12.93 42.91
N ALA A 171 -30.34 -14.07 42.85
CA ALA A 171 -30.49 -15.14 43.85
C ALA A 171 -30.05 -14.70 45.26
N GLU A 172 -28.99 -13.90 45.37
CA GLU A 172 -28.53 -13.34 46.65
C GLU A 172 -29.54 -12.34 47.24
N SER A 173 -30.10 -11.46 46.41
CA SER A 173 -31.17 -10.53 46.81
C SER A 173 -32.43 -11.25 47.32
N ASP A 174 -32.85 -12.32 46.65
CA ASP A 174 -34.02 -13.11 47.06
C ASP A 174 -33.77 -13.87 48.37
N ALA A 175 -32.55 -14.40 48.55
CA ALA A 175 -32.15 -15.06 49.80
C ALA A 175 -32.14 -14.07 50.98
N ASP A 176 -31.65 -12.84 50.77
CA ASP A 176 -31.66 -11.79 51.77
C ASP A 176 -33.08 -11.32 52.11
N ALA A 177 -33.96 -11.18 51.12
CA ALA A 177 -35.37 -10.87 51.35
C ALA A 177 -36.09 -11.96 52.15
N ALA A 178 -35.84 -13.24 51.85
CA ALA A 178 -36.37 -14.37 52.60
C ALA A 178 -35.82 -14.41 54.04
N ALA A 179 -34.53 -14.14 54.23
CA ALA A 179 -33.91 -14.07 55.55
C ALA A 179 -34.44 -12.89 56.40
N ALA A 180 -34.77 -11.76 55.77
CA ALA A 180 -35.38 -10.62 56.44
C ALA A 180 -36.83 -10.91 56.87
N ALA A 181 -37.63 -11.56 56.02
CA ALA A 181 -38.98 -11.99 56.35
C ALA A 181 -39.01 -13.03 57.49
N PHE A 182 -38.04 -13.95 57.52
CA PHE A 182 -37.92 -14.90 58.63
C PHE A 182 -37.57 -14.20 59.95
N ARG A 183 -36.68 -13.19 59.92
CA ARG A 183 -36.31 -12.41 61.12
C ARG A 183 -37.46 -11.57 61.68
N SER A 184 -38.33 -11.01 60.83
CA SER A 184 -39.52 -10.25 61.28
C SER A 184 -40.65 -11.14 61.81
N SER A 185 -40.66 -12.43 61.46
CA SER A 185 -41.56 -13.47 61.97
C SER A 185 -41.14 -14.08 63.32
N GLY A 186 -40.02 -13.63 63.91
CA GLY A 186 -39.56 -14.12 65.21
C GLY A 186 -40.61 -13.93 66.31
N PRO A 187 -40.72 -14.87 67.27
CA PRO A 187 -41.88 -14.97 68.15
C PRO A 187 -42.11 -13.68 68.94
N HIS A 188 -43.32 -13.13 68.79
CA HIS A 188 -43.89 -12.18 69.74
C HIS A 188 -43.74 -12.78 71.14
N GLN A 189 -42.81 -12.22 71.93
CA GLN A 189 -42.76 -12.48 73.36
C GLN A 189 -44.04 -11.91 73.96
N VAL A 190 -44.90 -12.82 74.41
CA VAL A 190 -46.05 -12.60 75.28
C VAL A 190 -45.56 -12.34 76.70
#